data_AF-A0A367UIC4-F1
#
_entry.id   AF-A0A367UIC4-F1
#
_cell.length_a   1.000
_cell.length_b   1.000
_cell.length_c   1.000
_cell.angle_alpha   90.00
_cell.angle_beta   90.00
_cell.angle_gamma   90.00
#
_symmetry.space_group_name_H-M   'P 1'
#
loop_
_entity.id
_entity.type
_entity.pdbx_description
1 polymer ?
#
loop_
_entity_poly.entity_id
_entity_poly.type
_entity_poly.pdbx_seq_one_letter_code
_entity_poly.pdbx_strand_id
1 'polypeptide(L)'
;MNSRTFHSPFPAGDTDRNQIWEMLVPRDIAAFVAADWSMVKDDFKADGFYAIDACKSDDPDAWKMMFPDLAAYRDEWLRQAIAAQEIDYVEDLFDGVFRATYLSKIDITGNRALVRKHFNGAIKKADGSTDRLLWKTHYYCEKQSDGKWLITGFTGYLPNHDPA
;
A
#
# COMPACT_ATOMS: atom_id res chain seq x y z
N MET A 1 23.25 4.88 -4.94
CA MET A 1 21.79 4.78 -5.10
C MET A 1 21.37 5.85 -6.10
N ASN A 2 20.97 5.49 -7.32
CA ASN A 2 20.38 6.46 -8.23
C ASN A 2 19.09 6.98 -7.59
N SER A 3 18.96 8.29 -7.47
CA SER A 3 17.73 8.91 -6.96
C SER A 3 16.62 8.66 -7.99
N ARG A 4 15.71 7.72 -7.71
CA ARG A 4 14.51 7.53 -8.53
C ARG A 4 13.61 8.74 -8.32
N THR A 5 13.31 9.47 -9.39
CA THR A 5 12.34 10.58 -9.35
C THR A 5 10.97 10.01 -9.68
N PHE A 6 10.02 10.12 -8.76
CA PHE A 6 8.64 9.70 -8.98
C PHE A 6 7.74 10.92 -9.05
N HIS A 7 6.76 10.89 -9.95
CA HIS A 7 5.76 11.94 -10.10
C HIS A 7 4.42 11.44 -9.61
N SER A 8 3.93 12.06 -8.54
CA SER A 8 2.56 11.93 -8.08
C SER A 8 1.58 12.41 -9.17
N PRO A 9 0.39 11.79 -9.30
CA PRO A 9 -0.63 12.24 -10.25
C PRO A 9 -1.36 13.51 -9.78
N PHE A 10 -1.09 13.99 -8.57
CA PHE A 10 -1.73 15.18 -8.01
C PHE A 10 -1.00 16.47 -8.40
N PRO A 11 -1.69 17.62 -8.50
CA PRO A 11 -1.04 18.90 -8.73
C PRO A 11 0.04 19.18 -7.66
N ALA A 12 1.15 19.81 -8.05
CA ALA A 12 2.25 20.10 -7.12
C ALA A 12 1.84 20.96 -5.90
N GLY A 13 0.78 21.76 -6.04
CA GLY A 13 0.22 22.56 -4.93
C GLY A 13 -0.68 21.77 -3.96
N ASP A 14 -1.06 20.54 -4.27
CA ASP A 14 -1.88 19.68 -3.40
C ASP A 14 -0.99 18.91 -2.42
N THR A 15 -0.46 19.61 -1.42
CA THR A 15 0.54 19.07 -0.50
C THR A 15 0.04 17.84 0.27
N ASP A 16 -1.25 17.80 0.64
CA ASP A 16 -1.85 16.71 1.40
C ASP A 16 -1.91 15.42 0.58
N ARG A 17 -2.45 15.46 -0.64
CA ARG A 17 -2.51 14.27 -1.49
C ARG A 17 -1.14 13.80 -1.92
N ASN A 18 -0.19 14.71 -2.15
CA ASN A 18 1.20 14.36 -2.47
C ASN A 18 1.89 13.66 -1.30
N GLN A 19 1.76 14.16 -0.06
CA GLN A 19 2.34 13.49 1.12
C GLN A 19 1.77 12.08 1.32
N ILE A 20 0.44 11.93 1.21
CA ILE A 20 -0.23 10.63 1.31
C ILE A 20 0.25 9.68 0.21
N TRP A 21 0.39 10.18 -1.01
CA TRP A 21 0.86 9.39 -2.15
C TRP A 21 2.31 8.92 -1.96
N GLU A 22 3.21 9.79 -1.50
CA GLU A 22 4.61 9.43 -1.22
C GLU A 22 4.72 8.36 -0.13
N MET A 23 3.92 8.49 0.93
CA MET A 23 3.79 7.51 2.02
C MET A 23 3.34 6.14 1.50
N LEU A 24 2.25 6.09 0.74
CA LEU A 24 1.59 4.84 0.33
C LEU A 24 2.10 4.23 -0.98
N VAL A 25 2.92 4.95 -1.76
CA VAL A 25 3.41 4.46 -3.05
C VAL A 25 4.93 4.25 -3.00
N PRO A 26 5.81 5.21 -3.30
CA PRO A 26 7.23 4.92 -3.41
C PRO A 26 7.86 4.47 -2.08
N ARG A 27 7.45 5.03 -0.93
CA ARG A 27 8.04 4.66 0.37
C ARG A 27 7.60 3.26 0.83
N ASP A 28 6.30 2.98 0.80
CA ASP A 28 5.75 1.65 1.11
C ASP A 28 6.35 0.56 0.21
N ILE A 29 6.46 0.80 -1.10
CA ILE A 29 7.06 -0.16 -2.03
C ILE A 29 8.55 -0.35 -1.73
N ALA A 30 9.30 0.73 -1.48
CA ALA A 30 10.72 0.62 -1.14
C ALA A 30 10.94 -0.19 0.14
N ALA A 31 10.12 0.06 1.16
CA ALA A 31 10.16 -0.68 2.41
C ALA A 31 9.81 -2.15 2.21
N PHE A 32 8.77 -2.45 1.44
CA PHE A 32 8.35 -3.82 1.14
C PHE A 32 9.43 -4.61 0.41
N VAL A 33 10.05 -4.03 -0.62
CA VAL A 33 11.14 -4.66 -1.37
C VAL A 33 12.38 -4.88 -0.48
N ALA A 34 12.67 -3.94 0.42
CA ALA A 34 13.74 -4.08 1.40
C ALA A 34 13.39 -5.04 2.56
N ALA A 35 12.14 -5.46 2.69
CA ALA A 35 11.59 -6.13 3.87
C ALA A 35 11.92 -5.42 5.19
N ASP A 36 11.93 -4.08 5.17
CA ASP A 36 12.35 -3.25 6.29
C ASP A 36 11.19 -2.39 6.81
N TRP A 37 10.56 -2.86 7.88
CA TRP A 37 9.48 -2.15 8.56
C TRP A 37 9.92 -0.79 9.13
N SER A 38 11.21 -0.63 9.47
CA SER A 38 11.69 0.60 10.09
C SER A 38 11.55 1.83 9.19
N MET A 39 11.47 1.61 7.87
CA MET A 39 11.27 2.65 6.86
C MET A 39 9.85 3.25 6.85
N VAL A 40 8.86 2.52 7.39
CA VAL A 40 7.43 2.90 7.33
C VAL A 40 6.74 2.89 8.68
N LYS A 41 7.36 2.37 9.74
CA LYS A 41 6.76 2.28 11.09
C LYS A 41 6.14 3.60 11.58
N ASP A 42 6.76 4.72 11.23
CA ASP A 42 6.35 6.05 11.69
C ASP A 42 5.22 6.65 10.83
N ASP A 43 4.80 5.97 9.75
CA ASP A 43 3.67 6.34 8.91
C ASP A 43 2.34 5.76 9.42
N PHE A 44 2.38 4.98 10.51
CA PHE A 44 1.19 4.41 11.15
C PHE A 44 0.91 5.10 12.47
N LYS A 45 -0.38 5.36 12.73
CA LYS A 45 -0.86 5.71 14.07
C LYS A 45 -1.21 4.41 14.79
N ALA A 46 -0.41 3.99 15.77
CA ALA A 46 -0.63 2.74 16.47
C ALA A 46 -1.91 2.73 17.33
N ASP A 47 -2.21 3.86 17.98
CA ASP A 47 -3.40 4.01 18.80
C ASP A 47 -4.67 3.95 17.93
N GLY A 48 -5.55 3.00 18.26
CA GLY A 48 -6.78 2.75 17.52
C GLY A 48 -6.60 2.12 16.14
N PHE A 49 -5.40 1.66 15.77
CA PHE A 49 -5.19 0.97 14.49
C PHE A 49 -5.94 -0.36 14.45
N TYR A 50 -6.62 -0.62 13.34
CA TYR A 50 -7.09 -1.95 12.96
C TYR A 50 -7.21 -2.04 11.44
N ALA A 51 -7.24 -3.26 10.92
CA ALA A 51 -7.48 -3.48 9.50
C ALA A 51 -8.28 -4.74 9.20
N ILE A 52 -9.05 -4.62 8.11
CA ILE A 52 -9.95 -5.64 7.60
C ILE A 52 -9.30 -6.29 6.37
N ASP A 53 -9.32 -7.61 6.33
CA ASP A 53 -9.00 -8.39 5.14
C ASP A 53 -10.32 -8.73 4.42
N ALA A 54 -10.49 -8.18 3.21
CA ALA A 54 -11.65 -8.46 2.38
C ALA A 54 -11.65 -9.87 1.77
N CYS A 55 -10.60 -10.66 2.00
CA CYS A 55 -10.46 -12.05 1.55
C CYS A 55 -10.61 -12.21 0.03
N LYS A 56 -10.26 -11.18 -0.75
CA LYS A 56 -10.49 -11.11 -2.21
C LYS A 56 -11.96 -11.27 -2.61
N SER A 57 -12.88 -10.91 -1.72
CA SER A 57 -14.33 -11.03 -1.91
C SER A 57 -15.00 -9.67 -2.07
N ASP A 58 -15.95 -9.58 -3.01
CA ASP A 58 -16.88 -8.44 -3.13
C ASP A 58 -17.97 -8.46 -2.06
N ASP A 59 -18.16 -9.59 -1.38
CA ASP A 59 -19.14 -9.76 -0.29
C ASP A 59 -18.56 -9.28 1.04
N PRO A 60 -19.07 -8.17 1.63
CA PRO A 60 -18.59 -7.66 2.90
C PRO A 60 -18.79 -8.62 4.08
N ASP A 61 -19.76 -9.54 4.01
CA ASP A 61 -19.99 -10.51 5.08
C ASP A 61 -18.90 -11.60 5.14
N ALA A 62 -18.12 -11.75 4.06
CA ALA A 62 -16.96 -12.65 4.01
C ALA A 62 -15.67 -12.01 4.60
N TRP A 63 -15.69 -10.71 4.86
CA TRP A 63 -14.51 -9.97 5.32
C TRP A 63 -14.17 -10.33 6.77
N LYS A 64 -12.89 -10.18 7.12
CA LYS A 64 -12.37 -10.59 8.43
C LYS A 64 -11.63 -9.47 9.12
N MET A 65 -11.86 -9.33 10.43
CA MET A 65 -10.99 -8.56 11.32
C MET A 65 -9.67 -9.35 11.53
N MET A 66 -8.80 -9.33 10.54
CA MET A 66 -7.53 -10.06 10.56
C MET A 66 -6.46 -9.35 11.38
N PHE A 67 -6.48 -8.02 11.38
CA PHE A 67 -5.44 -7.21 12.01
C PHE A 67 -6.07 -6.35 13.11
N PRO A 68 -6.24 -6.90 14.33
CA PRO A 68 -6.84 -6.16 15.44
C PRO A 68 -5.96 -5.00 15.93
N ASP A 69 -4.67 -5.01 15.60
CA ASP A 69 -3.71 -3.96 15.93
C ASP A 69 -2.58 -3.85 14.89
N LEU A 70 -1.70 -2.86 15.08
CA LEU A 70 -0.59 -2.58 14.17
C LEU A 70 0.51 -3.66 14.22
N ALA A 71 0.69 -4.35 15.35
CA ALA A 71 1.72 -5.38 15.48
C ALA A 71 1.34 -6.61 14.65
N ALA A 72 0.08 -7.04 14.71
CA ALA A 72 -0.45 -8.12 13.88
C ALA A 72 -0.30 -7.80 12.38
N TYR A 73 -0.59 -6.56 11.97
CA TYR A 73 -0.38 -6.13 10.59
C TYR A 73 1.11 -6.12 10.19
N ARG A 74 1.99 -5.56 11.04
CA ARG A 74 3.43 -5.53 10.80
C ARG A 74 3.98 -6.94 10.56
N ASP A 75 3.62 -7.89 11.40
CA ASP A 75 4.18 -9.24 11.35
C ASP A 75 3.75 -9.95 10.05
N GLU A 76 2.50 -9.77 9.61
CA GLU A 76 2.05 -10.30 8.32
C GLU A 76 2.68 -9.57 7.12
N TRP A 77 2.81 -8.25 7.18
CA TRP A 77 3.46 -7.46 6.15
C TRP A 77 4.93 -7.89 5.96
N LEU A 78 5.66 -8.09 7.07
CA LEU A 78 7.05 -8.58 7.04
C LEU A 78 7.14 -10.00 6.51
N ARG A 79 6.23 -10.89 6.91
CA ARG A 79 6.17 -12.26 6.38
C ARG A 79 6.02 -12.26 4.85
N GLN A 80 5.15 -11.41 4.30
CA GLN A 80 4.96 -11.28 2.86
C GLN A 80 6.17 -10.65 2.17
N ALA A 81 6.76 -9.61 2.76
CA ALA A 81 7.94 -8.93 2.22
C ALA A 81 9.15 -9.87 2.13
N ILE A 82 9.43 -10.62 3.19
CA ILE A 82 10.52 -11.63 3.21
C ILE A 82 10.24 -12.72 2.17
N ALA A 83 9.00 -13.23 2.10
CA ALA A 83 8.65 -14.23 1.09
C ALA A 83 8.85 -13.72 -0.35
N ALA A 84 8.66 -12.43 -0.60
CA ALA A 84 8.91 -11.83 -1.91
C ALA A 84 10.41 -11.72 -2.24
N GLN A 85 11.29 -11.56 -1.24
CA GLN A 85 12.75 -11.53 -1.45
C GLN A 85 13.32 -12.89 -1.88
N GLU A 86 12.63 -13.98 -1.55
CA GLU A 86 13.01 -15.34 -1.96
C GLU A 86 12.61 -15.68 -3.40
N ILE A 87 11.86 -14.80 -4.08
CA ILE A 87 11.41 -15.00 -5.45
C ILE A 87 12.41 -14.37 -6.42
N ASP A 88 12.89 -15.17 -7.37
CA ASP A 88 13.71 -14.69 -8.47
C ASP A 88 12.84 -14.06 -9.56
N TYR A 89 12.92 -12.73 -9.70
CA TYR A 89 12.17 -11.95 -10.66
C TYR A 89 13.02 -11.59 -11.89
N VAL A 90 12.41 -11.60 -13.08
CA VAL A 90 13.09 -11.20 -14.33
C VAL A 90 13.34 -9.69 -14.38
N GLU A 91 12.58 -8.93 -13.60
CA GLU A 91 12.63 -7.48 -13.53
C GLU A 91 12.83 -7.00 -12.09
N ASP A 92 13.24 -5.73 -11.94
CA ASP A 92 13.35 -5.10 -10.62
C ASP A 92 11.97 -5.07 -9.93
N LEU A 93 11.90 -5.66 -8.74
CA LEU A 93 10.63 -5.82 -8.01
C LEU A 93 9.99 -4.47 -7.68
N PHE A 94 10.80 -3.46 -7.34
CA PHE A 94 10.30 -2.12 -7.08
C PHE A 94 9.61 -1.55 -8.32
N ASP A 95 10.28 -1.58 -9.47
CA ASP A 95 9.75 -1.02 -10.72
C ASP A 95 8.50 -1.79 -11.18
N GLY A 96 8.47 -3.12 -11.00
CA GLY A 96 7.32 -3.97 -11.29
C GLY A 96 6.09 -3.64 -10.42
N VAL A 97 6.27 -3.53 -9.10
CA VAL A 97 5.18 -3.16 -8.16
C VAL A 97 4.73 -1.72 -8.39
N PHE A 98 5.66 -0.79 -8.60
CA PHE A 98 5.36 0.62 -8.85
C PHE A 98 4.52 0.77 -10.13
N ARG A 99 4.91 0.10 -11.23
CA ARG A 99 4.14 0.09 -12.49
C ARG A 99 2.75 -0.51 -12.32
N ALA A 100 2.60 -1.51 -11.46
CA ALA A 100 1.31 -2.13 -11.16
C ALA A 100 0.44 -1.32 -10.19
N THR A 101 0.96 -0.23 -9.61
CA THR A 101 0.29 0.54 -8.56
C THR A 101 -0.34 1.82 -9.11
N TYR A 102 -1.62 2.01 -8.81
CA TYR A 102 -2.39 3.21 -9.17
C TYR A 102 -3.00 3.82 -7.92
N LEU A 103 -2.71 5.10 -7.67
CA LEU A 103 -3.28 5.86 -6.55
C LEU A 103 -3.57 7.28 -7.02
N SER A 104 -4.75 7.48 -7.61
CA SER A 104 -5.21 8.78 -8.14
C SER A 104 -6.44 9.33 -7.43
N LYS A 105 -7.05 8.55 -6.52
CA LYS A 105 -8.26 8.94 -5.81
C LYS A 105 -8.05 8.97 -4.30
N ILE A 106 -7.94 10.18 -3.77
CA ILE A 106 -7.90 10.48 -2.34
C ILE A 106 -9.05 11.44 -2.03
N ASP A 107 -9.96 11.00 -1.18
CA ASP A 107 -10.99 11.83 -0.60
C ASP A 107 -10.49 12.38 0.73
N ILE A 108 -10.56 13.70 0.94
CA ILE A 108 -10.10 14.38 2.16
C ILE A 108 -11.24 15.23 2.70
N THR A 109 -11.58 15.03 3.96
CA THR A 109 -12.54 15.85 4.70
C THR A 109 -11.95 16.20 6.06
N GLY A 110 -11.65 17.49 6.26
CA GLY A 110 -10.97 17.95 7.47
C GLY A 110 -9.59 17.30 7.62
N ASN A 111 -9.37 16.62 8.75
CA ASN A 111 -8.13 15.88 9.03
C ASN A 111 -8.22 14.38 8.72
N ARG A 112 -9.23 13.93 7.97
CA ARG A 112 -9.41 12.52 7.61
C ARG A 112 -9.30 12.33 6.11
N ALA A 113 -8.73 11.21 5.69
CA ALA A 113 -8.69 10.83 4.28
C ALA A 113 -9.06 9.36 4.06
N LEU A 114 -9.76 9.11 2.95
CA LEU A 114 -9.97 7.78 2.39
C LEU A 114 -9.17 7.68 1.09
N VAL A 115 -8.14 6.83 1.14
CA VAL A 115 -7.18 6.63 0.05
C VAL A 115 -7.48 5.31 -0.66
N ARG A 116 -7.57 5.35 -1.98
CA ARG A 116 -7.85 4.15 -2.79
C ARG A 116 -6.61 3.80 -3.60
N LYS A 117 -5.85 2.83 -3.11
CA LYS A 117 -4.68 2.27 -3.78
C LYS A 117 -5.12 1.02 -4.54
N HIS A 118 -4.89 0.99 -5.83
CA HIS A 118 -5.24 -0.11 -6.70
C HIS A 118 -3.96 -0.77 -7.18
N PHE A 119 -3.97 -2.09 -7.23
CA PHE A 119 -2.96 -2.89 -7.87
C PHE A 119 -3.60 -3.57 -9.09
N ASN A 120 -3.06 -3.30 -10.27
CA ASN A 120 -3.48 -3.90 -11.53
C ASN A 120 -2.25 -4.07 -12.42
N GLY A 121 -1.62 -5.22 -12.34
CA GLY A 121 -0.39 -5.48 -13.08
C GLY A 121 0.09 -6.90 -12.91
N ALA A 122 1.26 -7.16 -13.44
CA ALA A 122 1.90 -8.46 -13.40
C ALA A 122 3.41 -8.28 -13.31
N ILE A 123 4.07 -9.19 -12.58
CA ILE A 123 5.53 -9.23 -12.43
C ILE A 123 6.02 -10.60 -12.86
N LYS A 124 6.97 -10.62 -13.79
CA LYS A 124 7.49 -11.88 -14.35
C LYS A 124 8.56 -12.51 -13.45
N LYS A 125 8.46 -13.82 -13.25
CA LYS A 125 9.45 -14.62 -12.50
C LYS A 125 10.44 -15.30 -13.45
N ALA A 126 11.64 -15.59 -12.94
CA ALA A 126 12.70 -16.24 -13.70
C ALA A 126 12.32 -17.65 -14.18
N ASP A 127 11.43 -18.33 -13.45
CA ASP A 127 10.88 -19.64 -13.82
C ASP A 127 9.85 -19.60 -14.98
N GLY A 128 9.56 -18.40 -15.51
CA GLY A 128 8.60 -18.17 -16.59
C GLY A 128 7.15 -17.98 -16.13
N SER A 129 6.86 -18.15 -14.82
CA SER A 129 5.56 -17.84 -14.24
C SER A 129 5.39 -16.33 -13.98
N THR A 130 4.24 -15.92 -13.47
CA THR A 130 3.90 -14.50 -13.28
C THR A 130 3.09 -14.33 -12.00
N ASP A 131 3.49 -13.35 -11.18
CA ASP A 131 2.66 -12.86 -10.08
C ASP A 131 1.66 -11.84 -10.61
N ARG A 132 0.36 -12.14 -10.51
CA ARG A 132 -0.72 -11.20 -10.86
C ARG A 132 -1.04 -10.33 -9.66
N LEU A 133 -0.81 -9.03 -9.80
CA LEU A 133 -1.18 -8.03 -8.81
C LEU A 133 -2.54 -7.46 -9.19
N LEU A 134 -3.59 -7.98 -8.55
CA LEU A 134 -4.98 -7.60 -8.85
C LEU A 134 -5.81 -7.52 -7.56
N TRP A 135 -5.70 -6.40 -6.87
CA TRP A 135 -6.50 -6.10 -5.68
C TRP A 135 -6.55 -4.59 -5.42
N LYS A 136 -7.38 -4.17 -4.47
CA LYS A 136 -7.46 -2.79 -3.98
C LYS A 136 -7.24 -2.77 -2.47
N THR A 137 -6.76 -1.62 -1.99
CA THR A 137 -6.74 -1.29 -0.57
C THR A 137 -7.34 0.09 -0.37
N HIS A 138 -8.28 0.17 0.56
CA HIS A 138 -8.84 1.41 1.06
C HIS A 138 -8.15 1.75 2.39
N TYR A 139 -7.21 2.69 2.36
CA TYR A 139 -6.56 3.17 3.58
C TYR A 139 -7.36 4.31 4.21
N TYR A 140 -7.39 4.32 5.53
CA TYR A 140 -7.88 5.41 6.34
C TYR A 140 -6.67 6.17 6.88
N CYS A 141 -6.65 7.49 6.68
CA CYS A 141 -5.56 8.34 7.15
C CYS A 141 -6.09 9.49 8.01
N GLU A 142 -5.24 9.93 8.94
CA GLU A 142 -5.48 11.07 9.82
C GLU A 142 -4.31 12.04 9.79
N LYS A 143 -4.59 13.33 9.55
CA LYS A 143 -3.62 14.40 9.66
C LYS A 143 -3.44 14.77 11.13
N GLN A 144 -2.21 14.65 11.61
CA GLN A 144 -1.82 15.03 12.96
C GLN A 144 -1.66 16.56 13.07
N SER A 145 -1.54 17.07 14.31
CA SER A 145 -1.43 18.51 14.58
C SER A 145 -0.18 19.17 13.99
N ASP A 146 0.89 18.39 13.78
CA ASP A 146 2.13 18.83 13.11
C ASP A 146 2.01 18.82 11.57
N GLY A 147 0.85 18.41 11.05
CA GLY A 147 0.56 18.34 9.63
C GLY A 147 0.91 17.01 8.96
N LYS A 148 1.50 16.04 9.67
CA LYS A 148 1.83 14.72 9.11
C LYS A 148 0.57 13.87 8.93
N TRP A 149 0.40 13.27 7.76
CA TRP A 149 -0.58 12.20 7.55
C TRP A 149 -0.06 10.85 8.06
N LEU A 150 -0.90 10.14 8.82
CA LEU A 150 -0.64 8.78 9.29
C LEU A 150 -1.75 7.84 8.85
N ILE A 151 -1.41 6.58 8.60
CA ILE A 151 -2.35 5.47 8.36
C ILE A 151 -2.93 5.05 9.71
N THR A 152 -4.25 5.08 9.82
CA THR A 152 -4.98 4.66 11.04
C THR A 152 -5.66 3.30 10.87
N GLY A 153 -5.63 2.72 9.67
CA GLY A 153 -6.23 1.44 9.37
C GLY A 153 -6.49 1.28 7.89
N PHE A 154 -7.02 0.13 7.48
CA PHE A 154 -7.41 -0.11 6.09
C PHE A 154 -8.43 -1.25 5.95
N THR A 155 -9.09 -1.28 4.79
CA THR A 155 -9.72 -2.50 4.24
C THR A 155 -8.90 -2.92 3.03
N GLY A 156 -8.25 -4.07 3.11
CA GLY A 156 -7.26 -4.54 2.15
C GLY A 156 -7.72 -5.81 1.44
N TYR A 157 -6.94 -6.23 0.45
CA TYR A 157 -7.21 -7.43 -0.35
C TYR A 157 -8.62 -7.43 -0.98
N LEU A 158 -9.17 -6.26 -1.29
CA LEU A 158 -10.41 -6.12 -2.04
C LEU A 158 -10.16 -6.61 -3.48
N PRO A 159 -11.11 -7.29 -4.13
CA PRO A 159 -10.96 -7.63 -5.54
C PRO A 159 -10.83 -6.35 -6.40
N ASN A 160 -10.03 -6.43 -7.46
CA ASN A 160 -9.90 -5.36 -8.43
C ASN A 160 -10.52 -5.76 -9.78
N HIS A 161 -11.56 -5.04 -10.16
CA HIS A 161 -12.30 -5.20 -11.42
C HIS A 161 -12.00 -4.10 -12.45
N ASP A 162 -10.94 -3.32 -12.24
CA ASP A 162 -10.50 -2.33 -13.21
C ASP A 162 -10.14 -3.05 -14.53
N PRO A 163 -10.41 -2.43 -15.69
CA PRO A 163 -10.02 -3.01 -16.97
C PRO A 163 -8.50 -3.22 -17.02
N ALA A 164 -8.09 -4.30 -17.71
CA ALA A 164 -6.69 -4.64 -17.93
C ALA A 164 -6.01 -3.67 -18.91
#